data_AF-A0A2E5SXQ0-F1
#
_entry.id   AF-A0A2E5SXQ0-F1
#
_cell.length_a   1.000
_cell.length_b   1.000
_cell.length_c   1.000
_cell.angle_alpha   90.00
_cell.angle_beta   90.00
_cell.angle_gamma   90.00
#
_symmetry.space_group_name_H-M   'P 1'
#
loop_
_entity.id
_entity.type
_entity.pdbx_description
1 polymer ?
#
loop_
_entity_poly.entity_id
_entity_poly.type
_entity_poly.pdbx_seq_one_letter_code
_entity_poly.pdbx_strand_id
1 'polypeptide(L)'
;KWDNFEGMTAAALFTITLVAASYISKNRFVPYGATILLAVTTMFCVGSIGDGSWTIRAVSWSLQGLISWWAAAGLRKMSVGTLRNYLYIWESPLRLTSTRFAIASGVFVIIALVSSLLEGNEHQAHIINATTVIAVIGLLYLGIGIVEKNALYGYISAASLLISWYIQAVNLNFSEVHFYAIPAGIYLLGIAYFEYKRASEIKFLALAANALAILILPVSAFIQSLVVSPELLYASLCAVEAIILIGWGLYSRSKIIFAGGLVTLVINLLWHLATTLSDINVAFTAIGFGLLFIGIAVVIERMKNRLAQSRKEWIDQLDTWNW
;
A
#
# COMPACT_ATOMS: atom_id res chain seq x y z
N LYS A 1 -10.65 13.31 26.26
CA LYS A 1 -9.33 12.84 25.80
C LYS A 1 -8.94 11.61 26.61
N TRP A 2 -8.65 10.50 25.94
CA TRP A 2 -8.19 9.25 26.61
C TRP A 2 -6.66 9.20 26.57
N ASP A 3 -6.01 10.32 26.82
CA ASP A 3 -4.55 10.43 26.72
C ASP A 3 -4.01 10.21 28.12
N ASN A 4 -4.17 8.97 28.59
CA ASN A 4 -3.70 8.60 29.91
C ASN A 4 -2.38 7.86 29.76
N PHE A 5 -1.28 8.56 30.00
CA PHE A 5 0.06 8.00 30.00
C PHE A 5 0.20 6.85 31.01
N GLU A 6 -0.47 6.92 32.15
CA GLU A 6 -0.51 5.85 33.16
C GLU A 6 -1.22 4.61 32.62
N GLY A 7 -2.35 4.79 31.93
CA GLY A 7 -3.07 3.71 31.26
C GLY A 7 -2.25 3.05 30.14
N MET A 8 -1.53 3.85 29.35
CA MET A 8 -0.65 3.37 28.28
C MET A 8 0.52 2.56 28.83
N THR A 9 1.23 3.08 29.83
CA THR A 9 2.39 2.42 30.44
C THR A 9 1.99 1.13 31.15
N ALA A 10 0.87 1.14 31.89
CA ALA A 10 0.32 -0.06 32.50
C ALA A 10 -0.03 -1.12 31.45
N ALA A 11 -0.77 -0.76 30.40
CA ALA A 11 -1.13 -1.69 29.33
C ALA A 11 0.09 -2.25 28.60
N ALA A 12 1.12 -1.44 28.35
CA ALA A 12 2.37 -1.87 27.75
C ALA A 12 3.12 -2.88 28.65
N LEU A 13 3.26 -2.58 29.94
CA LEU A 13 3.91 -3.46 30.91
C LEU A 13 3.17 -4.79 31.07
N PHE A 14 1.84 -4.76 31.15
CA PHE A 14 1.03 -5.99 31.18
C PHE A 14 1.13 -6.79 29.88
N THR A 15 1.21 -6.12 28.72
CA THR A 15 1.42 -6.80 27.43
C THR A 15 2.75 -7.55 27.42
N ILE A 16 3.84 -6.90 27.83
CA ILE A 16 5.18 -7.51 27.91
C ILE A 16 5.18 -8.68 28.91
N THR A 17 4.54 -8.50 30.06
CA THR A 17 4.43 -9.53 31.09
C THR A 17 3.66 -10.74 30.57
N LEU A 18 2.56 -10.55 29.84
CA LEU A 18 1.82 -11.65 29.23
C LEU A 18 2.58 -12.32 28.09
N VAL A 19 3.35 -11.57 27.31
CA VAL A 19 4.25 -12.16 26.30
C VAL A 19 5.27 -13.07 27.00
N ALA A 20 5.93 -12.61 28.06
CA ALA A 20 6.86 -13.42 28.84
C ALA A 20 6.16 -14.64 29.48
N ALA A 21 4.99 -14.44 30.09
CA ALA A 21 4.19 -15.50 30.70
C ALA A 21 3.71 -16.54 29.67
N SER A 22 3.50 -16.15 28.41
CA SER A 22 3.12 -17.09 27.34
C SER A 22 4.22 -18.12 27.08
N TYR A 23 5.49 -17.70 27.14
CA TYR A 23 6.64 -18.59 26.93
C TYR A 23 6.89 -19.51 28.13
N ILE A 24 6.63 -19.02 29.35
CA ILE A 24 6.82 -19.80 30.58
C ILE A 24 5.68 -20.81 30.77
N SER A 25 4.43 -20.35 30.69
CA SER A 25 3.25 -21.16 31.00
C SER A 25 2.87 -22.13 29.89
N LYS A 26 3.32 -21.89 28.65
CA LYS A 26 2.90 -22.59 27.43
C LYS A 26 1.37 -22.67 27.26
N ASN A 27 0.62 -21.78 27.93
CA ASN A 27 -0.83 -21.80 27.90
C ASN A 27 -1.33 -21.05 26.66
N ARG A 28 -2.18 -21.72 25.87
CA ARG A 28 -2.80 -21.20 24.65
C ARG A 28 -3.65 -19.94 24.85
N PHE A 29 -4.12 -19.67 26.07
CA PHE A 29 -5.00 -18.55 26.36
C PHE A 29 -4.26 -17.23 26.64
N VAL A 30 -3.01 -17.30 27.09
CA VAL A 30 -2.21 -16.11 27.47
C VAL A 30 -1.92 -15.18 26.28
N PRO A 31 -1.58 -15.69 25.07
CA PRO A 31 -1.43 -14.83 23.90
C PRO A 31 -2.67 -14.02 23.52
N TYR A 32 -3.88 -14.53 23.78
CA TYR A 32 -5.11 -13.77 23.50
C TYR A 32 -5.18 -12.51 24.36
N GLY A 33 -4.88 -12.65 25.66
CA GLY A 33 -4.79 -11.51 26.58
C GLY A 33 -3.74 -10.49 26.14
N ALA A 34 -2.57 -10.97 25.70
CA ALA A 34 -1.52 -10.10 25.19
C ALA A 34 -1.95 -9.33 23.93
N THR A 35 -2.65 -9.97 22.98
CA THR A 35 -3.15 -9.27 21.78
C THR A 35 -4.22 -8.21 22.08
N ILE A 36 -5.06 -8.44 23.10
CA ILE A 36 -6.06 -7.47 23.56
C ILE A 36 -5.37 -6.28 24.23
N LEU A 37 -4.43 -6.53 25.15
CA LEU A 37 -3.71 -5.46 25.84
C LEU A 37 -2.82 -4.66 24.89
N LEU A 38 -2.27 -5.30 23.85
CA LEU A 38 -1.59 -4.59 22.77
C LEU A 38 -2.54 -3.61 22.07
N ALA A 39 -3.79 -4.02 21.82
CA ALA A 39 -4.78 -3.14 21.19
C ALA A 39 -5.25 -1.99 22.09
N VAL A 40 -5.28 -2.22 23.41
CA VAL A 40 -5.51 -1.16 24.39
C VAL A 40 -4.33 -0.20 24.42
N THR A 41 -3.10 -0.72 24.34
CA THR A 41 -1.88 0.11 24.32
C THR A 41 -1.83 0.99 23.07
N THR A 42 -2.12 0.43 21.88
CA THR A 42 -2.16 1.19 20.63
C THR A 42 -3.29 2.22 20.64
N MET A 43 -4.44 1.90 21.24
CA MET A 43 -5.55 2.84 21.43
C MET A 43 -5.14 4.07 22.26
N PHE A 44 -4.41 3.87 23.37
CA PHE A 44 -3.89 4.97 24.18
C PHE A 44 -2.81 5.78 23.45
N CYS A 45 -1.89 5.10 22.76
CA CYS A 45 -0.80 5.74 22.00
C CYS A 45 -1.33 6.63 20.86
N VAL A 46 -2.35 6.16 20.14
CA VAL A 46 -2.99 6.96 19.08
C VAL A 46 -3.81 8.10 19.66
N GLY A 47 -4.37 7.92 20.86
CA GLY A 47 -4.96 9.00 21.64
C GLY A 47 -3.98 10.16 21.85
N SER A 48 -2.77 9.85 22.31
CA SER A 48 -1.77 10.86 22.68
C SER A 48 -1.04 11.51 21.50
N ILE A 49 -0.98 10.86 20.33
CA ILE A 49 -0.29 11.38 19.13
C ILE A 49 -1.25 12.19 18.23
N GLY A 50 -2.55 11.88 18.24
CA GLY A 50 -3.54 12.53 17.38
C GLY A 50 -4.54 13.41 18.12
N ASP A 51 -5.62 13.79 17.44
CA ASP A 51 -6.72 14.60 18.02
C ASP A 51 -7.58 13.81 19.03
N GLY A 52 -7.15 12.60 19.42
CA GLY A 52 -7.88 11.69 20.29
C GLY A 52 -9.17 11.14 19.70
N SER A 53 -9.42 11.38 18.40
CA SER A 53 -10.64 10.98 17.71
C SER A 53 -10.82 9.46 17.71
N TRP A 54 -12.06 9.01 17.73
CA TRP A 54 -12.35 7.58 17.71
C TRP A 54 -12.08 6.96 16.32
N THR A 55 -12.09 7.76 15.25
CA THR A 55 -11.80 7.31 13.88
C THR A 55 -10.33 6.95 13.67
N ILE A 56 -9.39 7.69 14.27
CA ILE A 56 -7.96 7.33 14.20
C ILE A 56 -7.64 6.04 14.96
N ARG A 57 -8.42 5.73 16.01
CA ARG A 57 -8.31 4.45 16.74
C ARG A 57 -8.74 3.28 15.86
N ALA A 58 -9.79 3.46 15.05
CA ALA A 58 -10.20 2.46 14.08
C ALA A 58 -9.10 2.16 13.05
N VAL A 59 -8.37 3.19 12.58
CA VAL A 59 -7.17 3.02 11.73
C VAL A 59 -6.12 2.18 12.45
N SER A 60 -5.81 2.48 13.72
CA SER A 60 -4.82 1.73 14.49
C SER A 60 -5.17 0.24 14.65
N TRP A 61 -6.43 -0.08 14.92
CA TRP A 61 -6.91 -1.46 15.03
C TRP A 61 -6.89 -2.19 13.69
N SER A 62 -7.24 -1.51 12.59
CA SER A 62 -7.13 -2.10 11.25
C SER A 62 -5.68 -2.46 10.92
N LEU A 63 -4.72 -1.59 11.26
CA LEU A 63 -3.29 -1.82 11.03
C LEU A 63 -2.76 -2.96 11.90
N GLN A 64 -3.16 -3.00 13.18
CA GLN A 64 -2.84 -4.13 14.06
C GLN A 64 -3.42 -5.44 13.52
N GLY A 65 -4.63 -5.42 12.96
CA GLY A 65 -5.24 -6.58 12.32
C GLY A 65 -4.46 -7.06 11.10
N LEU A 66 -3.97 -6.13 10.27
CA LEU A 66 -3.11 -6.43 9.11
C LEU A 66 -1.78 -7.06 9.53
N ILE A 67 -1.08 -6.44 10.51
CA ILE A 67 0.21 -6.93 11.00
C ILE A 67 0.05 -8.30 11.66
N SER A 68 -0.99 -8.50 12.46
CA SER A 68 -1.26 -9.78 13.13
C SER A 68 -1.50 -10.89 12.12
N TRP A 69 -2.18 -10.60 11.00
CA TRP A 69 -2.40 -11.57 9.95
C TRP A 69 -1.11 -12.00 9.26
N TRP A 70 -0.28 -11.04 8.84
CA TRP A 70 0.99 -11.34 8.19
C TRP A 70 1.96 -12.06 9.13
N ALA A 71 1.96 -11.71 10.41
CA ALA A 71 2.70 -12.44 11.44
C ALA A 71 2.21 -13.91 11.53
N ALA A 72 0.90 -14.15 11.58
CA ALA A 72 0.34 -15.50 11.60
C ALA A 72 0.67 -16.29 10.31
N ALA A 73 0.55 -15.66 9.14
CA ALA A 73 0.89 -16.27 7.85
C ALA A 73 2.39 -16.61 7.76
N GLY A 74 3.27 -15.74 8.26
CA GLY A 74 4.70 -15.97 8.37
C GLY A 74 5.03 -17.16 9.27
N LEU A 75 4.41 -17.23 10.45
CA LEU A 75 4.56 -18.37 11.38
C LEU A 75 4.12 -19.69 10.75
N ARG A 76 3.00 -19.69 10.01
CA ARG A 76 2.50 -20.88 9.32
C ARG A 76 3.47 -21.39 8.24
N LYS A 77 4.21 -20.50 7.59
CA LYS A 77 5.18 -20.83 6.52
C LYS A 77 6.53 -21.32 7.07
N MET A 78 6.83 -21.07 8.34
CA MET A 78 8.03 -21.62 8.99
C MET A 78 7.86 -23.13 9.16
N SER A 79 8.56 -23.92 8.33
CA SER A 79 8.36 -25.37 8.25
C SER A 79 9.13 -26.15 9.33
N VAL A 80 10.33 -25.73 9.72
CA VAL A 80 11.20 -26.47 10.68
C VAL A 80 12.06 -25.51 11.51
N GLY A 81 12.21 -25.79 12.81
CA GLY A 81 13.16 -25.10 13.69
C GLY A 81 12.69 -24.99 15.14
N THR A 82 13.63 -24.83 16.08
CA THR A 82 13.36 -24.57 17.50
C THR A 82 12.45 -23.35 17.72
N LEU A 83 12.62 -22.30 16.91
CA LEU A 83 11.76 -21.11 16.89
C LEU A 83 10.28 -21.42 16.63
N ARG A 84 9.95 -22.40 15.77
CA ARG A 84 8.56 -22.79 15.48
C ARG A 84 7.86 -23.36 16.72
N ASN A 85 8.56 -24.18 17.50
CA ASN A 85 8.00 -24.81 18.69
C ASN A 85 7.59 -23.78 19.76
N TYR A 86 8.29 -22.66 19.84
CA TYR A 86 7.94 -21.57 20.77
C TYR A 86 6.87 -20.64 20.21
N LEU A 87 6.93 -20.33 18.90
CA LEU A 87 6.05 -19.33 18.30
C LEU A 87 4.69 -19.88 17.82
N TYR A 88 4.54 -21.20 17.66
CA TYR A 88 3.30 -21.81 17.18
C TYR A 88 2.07 -21.46 18.04
N ILE A 89 2.25 -21.23 19.35
CA ILE A 89 1.18 -20.85 20.28
C ILE A 89 0.53 -19.50 19.85
N TRP A 90 1.24 -18.65 19.11
CA TRP A 90 0.77 -17.35 18.65
C TRP A 90 -0.02 -17.38 17.34
N GLU A 91 0.04 -18.46 16.55
CA GLU A 91 -0.59 -18.51 15.23
C GLU A 91 -2.12 -18.28 15.30
N SER A 92 -2.81 -19.06 16.14
CA SER A 92 -4.27 -18.98 16.28
C SER A 92 -4.73 -17.65 16.90
N PRO A 93 -4.15 -17.17 18.01
CA PRO A 93 -4.44 -15.86 18.57
C PRO A 93 -4.28 -14.72 17.56
N LEU A 94 -3.15 -14.64 16.85
CA LEU A 94 -2.89 -13.58 15.88
C LEU A 94 -3.89 -13.61 14.72
N ARG A 95 -4.27 -14.80 14.23
CA ARG A 95 -5.26 -14.94 13.15
C ARG A 95 -6.67 -14.51 13.59
N LEU A 96 -7.10 -14.90 14.79
CA LEU A 96 -8.40 -14.50 15.36
C LEU A 96 -8.46 -13.02 15.68
N THR A 97 -7.36 -12.47 16.19
CA THR A 97 -7.22 -11.03 16.46
C THR A 97 -7.32 -10.22 15.17
N SER A 98 -6.70 -10.69 14.09
CA SER A 98 -6.83 -10.06 12.77
C SER A 98 -8.28 -9.96 12.28
N THR A 99 -9.01 -11.08 12.26
CA THR A 99 -10.39 -11.09 11.74
C THR A 99 -11.32 -10.26 12.61
N ARG A 100 -11.16 -10.32 13.93
CA ARG A 100 -11.96 -9.52 14.88
C ARG A 100 -11.70 -8.03 14.73
N PHE A 101 -10.45 -7.61 14.56
CA PHE A 101 -10.14 -6.19 14.34
C PHE A 101 -10.55 -5.70 12.97
N ALA A 102 -10.51 -6.54 11.92
CA ALA A 102 -11.07 -6.20 10.62
C ALA A 102 -12.58 -5.92 10.70
N ILE A 103 -13.33 -6.79 11.42
CA ILE A 103 -14.77 -6.58 11.65
C ILE A 103 -15.02 -5.32 12.49
N ALA A 104 -14.30 -5.16 13.62
CA ALA A 104 -14.47 -4.01 14.49
C ALA A 104 -14.18 -2.70 13.75
N SER A 105 -13.05 -2.61 13.06
CA SER A 105 -12.68 -1.42 12.28
C SER A 105 -13.68 -1.14 11.15
N GLY A 106 -14.21 -2.17 10.47
CA GLY A 106 -15.28 -2.03 9.48
C GLY A 106 -16.58 -1.46 10.06
N VAL A 107 -16.98 -1.85 11.27
CA VAL A 107 -18.14 -1.26 11.96
C VAL A 107 -17.89 0.22 12.24
N PHE A 108 -16.70 0.58 12.72
CA PHE A 108 -16.35 1.98 12.96
C PHE A 108 -16.32 2.83 11.68
N VAL A 109 -15.95 2.25 10.53
CA VAL A 109 -16.07 2.93 9.22
C VAL A 109 -17.51 3.28 8.90
N ILE A 110 -18.45 2.33 9.07
CA ILE A 110 -19.87 2.57 8.79
C ILE A 110 -20.38 3.70 9.69
N ILE A 111 -20.06 3.65 10.98
CA ILE A 111 -20.41 4.72 11.92
C ILE A 111 -19.81 6.04 11.46
N ALA A 112 -18.55 6.06 11.00
CA ALA A 112 -17.85 7.30 10.63
C ALA A 112 -18.47 7.94 9.38
N LEU A 113 -18.82 7.12 8.40
CA LEU A 113 -19.50 7.57 7.18
C LEU A 113 -20.91 8.07 7.49
N VAL A 114 -21.68 7.36 8.33
CA VAL A 114 -23.03 7.79 8.73
C VAL A 114 -22.98 9.09 9.55
N SER A 115 -22.07 9.18 10.51
CA SER A 115 -21.85 10.41 11.30
C SER A 115 -21.43 11.58 10.41
N SER A 116 -20.56 11.35 9.43
CA SER A 116 -20.17 12.37 8.47
C SER A 116 -21.35 12.87 7.62
N LEU A 117 -22.36 12.05 7.34
CA LEU A 117 -23.55 12.49 6.61
C LEU A 117 -24.51 13.32 7.48
N LEU A 118 -24.43 13.21 8.81
CA LEU A 118 -25.33 13.86 9.75
C LEU A 118 -24.75 15.19 10.30
N GLU A 119 -23.43 15.27 10.49
CA GLU A 119 -22.76 16.40 11.14
C GLU A 119 -21.95 17.22 10.14
N GLY A 120 -22.58 18.28 9.59
CA GLY A 120 -22.14 19.11 8.46
C GLY A 120 -20.75 19.78 8.52
N ASN A 121 -19.93 19.63 9.57
CA ASN A 121 -18.68 20.40 9.73
C ASN A 121 -17.42 19.61 10.19
N GLU A 122 -17.48 18.35 10.66
CA GLU A 122 -16.28 17.52 10.95
C GLU A 122 -15.88 16.59 9.78
N HIS A 123 -16.19 16.98 8.54
CA HIS A 123 -16.24 16.08 7.38
C HIS A 123 -14.90 15.43 6.99
N GLN A 124 -13.78 16.17 6.97
CA GLN A 124 -12.58 15.67 6.30
C GLN A 124 -11.84 14.59 7.09
N ALA A 125 -11.61 14.78 8.40
CA ALA A 125 -10.84 13.82 9.20
C ALA A 125 -11.54 12.46 9.31
N HIS A 126 -12.87 12.43 9.46
CA HIS A 126 -13.64 11.19 9.55
C HIS A 126 -13.63 10.42 8.22
N ILE A 127 -13.77 11.13 7.10
CA ILE A 127 -13.71 10.53 5.75
C ILE A 127 -12.31 9.99 5.46
N ILE A 128 -11.25 10.74 5.76
CA ILE A 128 -9.85 10.30 5.56
C ILE A 128 -9.57 9.03 6.39
N ASN A 129 -9.94 9.03 7.67
CA ASN A 129 -9.74 7.87 8.54
C ASN A 129 -10.58 6.66 8.12
N ALA A 130 -11.84 6.88 7.72
CA ALA A 130 -12.72 5.82 7.25
C ALA A 130 -12.17 5.17 5.96
N THR A 131 -11.75 5.99 5.00
CA THR A 131 -11.17 5.51 3.74
C THR A 131 -9.84 4.79 3.96
N THR A 132 -9.01 5.22 4.90
CA THR A 132 -7.76 4.53 5.28
C THR A 132 -7.97 3.25 6.10
N VAL A 133 -9.13 3.07 6.76
CA VAL A 133 -9.51 1.74 7.27
C VAL A 133 -9.97 0.80 6.14
N ILE A 134 -10.85 1.24 5.23
CA ILE A 134 -11.38 0.41 4.11
C ILE A 134 -10.23 -0.16 3.29
N ALA A 135 -9.35 0.75 2.90
CA ALA A 135 -7.99 0.57 2.52
C ALA A 135 -7.22 -0.61 3.17
N VAL A 136 -6.91 -0.50 4.47
CA VAL A 136 -6.12 -1.48 5.22
C VAL A 136 -6.84 -2.83 5.30
N ILE A 137 -8.17 -2.83 5.39
CA ILE A 137 -8.99 -4.04 5.28
C ILE A 137 -8.85 -4.66 3.88
N GLY A 138 -8.86 -3.85 2.83
CA GLY A 138 -8.57 -4.28 1.46
C GLY A 138 -7.19 -4.94 1.35
N LEU A 139 -6.17 -4.40 2.01
CA LEU A 139 -4.83 -5.00 2.05
C LEU A 139 -4.80 -6.34 2.78
N LEU A 140 -5.55 -6.44 3.87
CA LEU A 140 -5.69 -7.67 4.64
C LEU A 140 -6.33 -8.77 3.79
N TYR A 141 -7.46 -8.48 3.13
CA TYR A 141 -8.11 -9.44 2.24
C TYR A 141 -7.25 -9.82 1.06
N LEU A 142 -6.40 -8.93 0.57
CA LEU A 142 -5.45 -9.31 -0.47
C LEU A 142 -4.44 -10.32 0.02
N GLY A 143 -3.85 -10.07 1.19
CA GLY A 143 -2.93 -11.01 1.82
C GLY A 143 -3.57 -12.40 1.88
N ILE A 144 -4.81 -12.46 2.37
CA ILE A 144 -5.63 -13.67 2.43
C ILE A 144 -5.78 -14.29 1.04
N GLY A 145 -6.15 -13.52 0.03
CA GLY A 145 -6.30 -13.98 -1.35
C GLY A 145 -5.02 -14.60 -1.93
N ILE A 146 -3.86 -14.01 -1.65
CA ILE A 146 -2.55 -14.52 -2.10
C ILE A 146 -2.21 -15.85 -1.41
N VAL A 147 -2.38 -15.93 -0.08
CA VAL A 147 -2.00 -17.12 0.70
C VAL A 147 -2.97 -18.28 0.48
N GLU A 148 -4.27 -18.00 0.45
CA GLU A 148 -5.31 -19.02 0.27
C GLU A 148 -5.58 -19.34 -1.20
N LYS A 149 -4.98 -18.59 -2.13
CA LYS A 149 -5.19 -18.69 -3.59
C LYS A 149 -6.66 -18.60 -3.97
N ASN A 150 -7.46 -17.82 -3.25
CA ASN A 150 -8.89 -17.63 -3.53
C ASN A 150 -9.12 -16.29 -4.23
N ALA A 151 -9.75 -16.33 -5.41
CA ALA A 151 -10.02 -15.14 -6.22
C ALA A 151 -10.97 -14.16 -5.53
N LEU A 152 -11.94 -14.67 -4.76
CA LEU A 152 -12.95 -13.85 -4.10
C LEU A 152 -12.34 -12.80 -3.17
N TYR A 153 -11.32 -13.17 -2.40
CA TYR A 153 -10.62 -12.23 -1.52
C TYR A 153 -9.78 -11.21 -2.29
N GLY A 154 -9.25 -11.58 -3.46
CA GLY A 154 -8.62 -10.64 -4.39
C GLY A 154 -9.60 -9.61 -4.95
N TYR A 155 -10.80 -10.05 -5.34
CA TYR A 155 -11.86 -9.15 -5.82
C TYR A 155 -12.38 -8.21 -4.73
N ILE A 156 -12.61 -8.73 -3.51
CA ILE A 156 -13.02 -7.92 -2.36
C ILE A 156 -11.95 -6.87 -2.06
N SER A 157 -10.68 -7.25 -2.10
CA SER A 157 -9.57 -6.32 -1.92
C SER A 157 -9.57 -5.20 -2.96
N ALA A 158 -9.63 -5.55 -4.25
CA ALA A 158 -9.65 -4.57 -5.34
C ALA A 158 -10.84 -3.60 -5.20
N ALA A 159 -12.03 -4.13 -4.88
CA ALA A 159 -13.22 -3.31 -4.66
C ALA A 159 -13.03 -2.35 -3.47
N SER A 160 -12.52 -2.83 -2.33
CA SER A 160 -12.26 -1.98 -1.16
C SER A 160 -11.25 -0.87 -1.48
N LEU A 161 -10.18 -1.17 -2.23
CA LEU A 161 -9.17 -0.20 -2.62
C LEU A 161 -9.70 0.85 -3.60
N LEU A 162 -10.48 0.43 -4.59
CA LEU A 162 -11.11 1.35 -5.56
C LEU A 162 -12.13 2.26 -4.89
N ILE A 163 -12.96 1.71 -3.99
CA ILE A 163 -13.94 2.49 -3.23
C ILE A 163 -13.22 3.52 -2.33
N SER A 164 -12.16 3.10 -1.64
CA SER A 164 -11.35 4.01 -0.82
C SER A 164 -10.75 5.16 -1.65
N TRP A 165 -10.14 4.83 -2.79
CA TRP A 165 -9.59 5.83 -3.71
C TRP A 165 -10.66 6.78 -4.25
N TYR A 166 -11.80 6.26 -4.69
CA TYR A 166 -12.89 7.07 -5.24
C TYR A 166 -13.47 8.04 -4.21
N ILE A 167 -13.74 7.57 -2.99
CA ILE A 167 -14.26 8.44 -1.91
C ILE A 167 -13.25 9.54 -1.57
N GLN A 168 -11.96 9.24 -1.58
CA GLN A 168 -10.93 10.27 -1.37
C GLN A 168 -10.85 11.25 -2.53
N ALA A 169 -10.85 10.77 -3.78
CA ALA A 169 -10.76 11.62 -4.97
C ALA A 169 -11.93 12.61 -5.10
N VAL A 170 -13.12 12.24 -4.62
CA VAL A 170 -14.29 13.13 -4.62
C VAL A 170 -14.24 14.16 -3.47
N ASN A 171 -13.70 13.78 -2.31
CA ASN A 171 -13.72 14.63 -1.11
C ASN A 171 -12.47 15.50 -0.92
N LEU A 172 -11.33 15.02 -1.39
CA LEU A 172 -10.08 15.76 -1.39
C LEU A 172 -9.93 16.33 -2.80
N ASN A 173 -10.29 17.62 -2.97
CA ASN A 173 -9.71 18.40 -4.06
C ASN A 173 -8.21 18.08 -4.05
N PHE A 174 -7.61 17.71 -5.19
CA PHE A 174 -6.29 17.06 -5.36
C PHE A 174 -5.05 17.71 -4.67
N SER A 175 -5.27 18.72 -3.83
CA SER A 175 -4.35 19.49 -3.02
C SER A 175 -3.81 18.80 -1.75
N GLU A 176 -4.33 17.65 -1.33
CA GLU A 176 -3.83 16.90 -0.15
C GLU A 176 -3.04 15.63 -0.53
N VAL A 177 -2.15 15.20 0.37
CA VAL A 177 -1.19 14.13 0.11
C VAL A 177 -1.84 12.75 0.16
N HIS A 178 -2.14 12.18 -1.00
CA HIS A 178 -2.72 10.83 -1.17
C HIS A 178 -1.67 9.71 -1.02
N PHE A 179 -1.00 9.62 0.15
CA PHE A 179 -0.12 8.48 0.48
C PHE A 179 -0.82 7.10 0.33
N TYR A 180 -2.14 7.08 0.24
CA TYR A 180 -2.96 5.89 0.11
C TYR A 180 -3.06 5.31 -1.32
N ALA A 181 -2.71 6.09 -2.35
CA ALA A 181 -2.68 5.59 -3.73
C ALA A 181 -1.56 4.56 -3.97
N ILE A 182 -0.47 4.65 -3.19
CA ILE A 182 0.72 3.80 -3.32
C ILE A 182 0.41 2.33 -3.02
N PRO A 183 -0.25 1.97 -1.89
CA PRO A 183 -0.75 0.63 -1.69
C PRO A 183 -1.68 0.18 -2.83
N ALA A 184 -2.71 0.96 -3.18
CA ALA A 184 -3.75 0.55 -4.10
C ALA A 184 -3.22 0.11 -5.49
N GLY A 185 -2.30 0.87 -6.09
CA GLY A 185 -1.76 0.48 -7.39
C GLY A 185 -0.72 -0.65 -7.32
N ILE A 186 0.11 -0.76 -6.28
CA ILE A 186 1.04 -1.90 -6.13
C ILE A 186 0.26 -3.22 -6.07
N TYR A 187 -0.94 -3.17 -5.49
CA TYR A 187 -1.77 -4.34 -5.31
C TYR A 187 -2.61 -4.71 -6.53
N LEU A 188 -3.07 -3.73 -7.32
CA LEU A 188 -3.65 -3.99 -8.63
C LEU A 188 -2.65 -4.64 -9.59
N LEU A 189 -1.37 -4.25 -9.53
CA LEU A 189 -0.28 -4.94 -10.27
C LEU A 189 -0.11 -6.39 -9.81
N GLY A 190 -0.25 -6.64 -8.50
CA GLY A 190 -0.20 -7.98 -7.94
C GLY A 190 -1.36 -8.87 -8.40
N ILE A 191 -2.59 -8.36 -8.36
CA ILE A 191 -3.79 -9.08 -8.85
C ILE A 191 -3.64 -9.38 -10.33
N ALA A 192 -3.25 -8.40 -11.15
CA ALA A 192 -3.03 -8.61 -12.57
C ALA A 192 -1.98 -9.70 -12.82
N TYR A 193 -0.84 -9.67 -12.12
CA TYR A 193 0.20 -10.69 -12.24
C TYR A 193 -0.29 -12.11 -11.88
N PHE A 194 -1.07 -12.26 -10.80
CA PHE A 194 -1.64 -13.56 -10.43
C PHE A 194 -2.73 -14.03 -11.39
N GLU A 195 -3.51 -13.11 -11.96
CA GLU A 195 -4.56 -13.43 -12.92
C GLU A 195 -3.98 -13.87 -14.28
N TYR A 196 -2.88 -13.26 -14.75
CA TYR A 196 -2.15 -13.75 -15.94
C TYR A 196 -1.52 -15.13 -15.74
N LYS A 197 -1.19 -15.49 -14.50
CA LYS A 197 -0.60 -16.80 -14.16
C LYS A 197 -1.67 -17.88 -13.95
N ARG A 198 -2.93 -17.49 -13.76
CA ARG A 198 -4.07 -18.40 -13.78
C ARG A 198 -4.52 -18.63 -15.22
N ALA A 199 -4.91 -19.86 -15.54
CA ALA A 199 -5.70 -20.15 -16.74
C ALA A 199 -7.14 -19.63 -16.57
N SER A 200 -7.28 -18.35 -16.23
CA SER A 200 -8.57 -17.66 -16.10
C SER A 200 -9.05 -17.27 -17.49
N GLU A 201 -10.31 -17.54 -17.81
CA GLU A 201 -10.92 -17.20 -19.10
C GLU A 201 -11.12 -15.67 -19.26
N ILE A 202 -11.06 -14.89 -18.17
CA ILE A 202 -11.39 -13.47 -18.16
C ILE A 202 -10.13 -12.60 -18.20
N LYS A 203 -9.43 -12.60 -19.34
CA LYS A 203 -8.23 -11.78 -19.57
C LYS A 203 -8.46 -10.26 -19.44
N PHE A 204 -9.70 -9.81 -19.65
CA PHE A 204 -10.09 -8.40 -19.54
C PHE A 204 -9.89 -7.83 -18.13
N LEU A 205 -10.00 -8.67 -17.09
CA LEU A 205 -9.90 -8.20 -15.71
C LEU A 205 -8.44 -7.94 -15.30
N ALA A 206 -7.50 -8.72 -15.82
CA ALA A 206 -6.06 -8.48 -15.66
C ALA A 206 -5.63 -7.21 -16.39
N LEU A 207 -6.18 -6.97 -17.58
CA LEU A 207 -5.99 -5.75 -18.37
C LEU A 207 -6.51 -4.50 -17.63
N ALA A 208 -7.74 -4.57 -17.12
CA ALA A 208 -8.37 -3.49 -16.38
C ALA A 208 -7.63 -3.19 -15.06
N ALA A 209 -7.18 -4.23 -14.35
CA ALA A 209 -6.36 -4.07 -13.15
C ALA A 209 -5.00 -3.42 -13.43
N ASN A 210 -4.33 -3.80 -14.52
CA ASN A 210 -3.08 -3.16 -14.95
C ASN A 210 -3.27 -1.70 -15.34
N ALA A 211 -4.32 -1.39 -16.11
CA ALA A 211 -4.64 -0.02 -16.51
C ALA A 211 -4.97 0.86 -15.29
N LEU A 212 -5.77 0.34 -14.36
CA LEU A 212 -6.10 1.03 -13.11
C LEU A 212 -4.89 1.20 -12.21
N ALA A 213 -3.95 0.26 -12.18
CA ALA A 213 -2.71 0.42 -11.42
C ALA A 213 -1.86 1.59 -11.93
N ILE A 214 -1.75 1.76 -13.25
CA ILE A 214 -1.05 2.88 -13.88
C ILE A 214 -1.79 4.20 -13.66
N LEU A 215 -3.12 4.17 -13.61
CA LEU A 215 -3.93 5.36 -13.35
C LEU A 215 -3.90 5.77 -11.87
N ILE A 216 -3.74 4.83 -10.95
CA ILE A 216 -3.79 5.12 -9.52
C ILE A 216 -2.41 5.48 -8.97
N LEU A 217 -1.33 4.78 -9.34
CA LEU A 217 0.01 5.06 -8.83
C LEU A 217 0.58 6.36 -9.45
N PRO A 218 1.17 6.31 -10.66
CA PRO A 218 2.01 7.42 -11.11
C PRO A 218 1.19 8.64 -11.55
N VAL A 219 -0.08 8.49 -11.96
CA VAL A 219 -0.93 9.65 -12.29
C VAL A 219 -1.36 10.41 -11.03
N SER A 220 -1.57 9.73 -9.89
CA SER A 220 -1.88 10.45 -8.64
C SER A 220 -0.68 11.23 -8.11
N ALA A 221 0.52 10.63 -8.14
CA ALA A 221 1.77 11.29 -7.79
C ALA A 221 2.10 12.45 -8.77
N PHE A 222 1.82 12.27 -10.05
CA PHE A 222 1.99 13.34 -11.06
C PHE A 222 1.05 14.51 -10.80
N ILE A 223 -0.26 14.26 -10.58
CA ILE A 223 -1.22 15.34 -10.29
C ILE A 223 -0.82 16.09 -9.01
N GLN A 224 -0.33 15.40 -7.99
CA GLN A 224 0.17 16.06 -6.77
C GLN A 224 1.38 16.94 -7.01
N SER A 225 2.27 16.51 -7.91
CA SER A 225 3.41 17.32 -8.34
C SER A 225 3.01 18.65 -8.98
N LEU A 226 1.79 18.74 -9.53
CA LEU A 226 1.27 19.95 -10.17
C LEU A 226 0.57 20.90 -9.19
N VAL A 227 0.04 20.38 -8.08
CA VAL A 227 -0.89 21.11 -7.21
C VAL A 227 -0.30 21.39 -5.82
N VAL A 228 0.63 20.55 -5.34
CA VAL A 228 1.08 20.54 -3.94
C VAL A 228 2.56 20.86 -3.82
N SER A 229 2.87 21.87 -2.99
CA SER A 229 4.26 22.16 -2.55
C SER A 229 4.65 21.26 -1.37
N PRO A 230 5.85 20.64 -1.34
CA PRO A 230 6.96 20.78 -2.30
C PRO A 230 6.81 19.87 -3.54
N GLU A 231 6.78 20.48 -4.72
CA GLU A 231 6.59 19.81 -6.02
C GLU A 231 7.65 18.72 -6.28
N LEU A 232 8.90 18.99 -5.90
CA LEU A 232 10.04 18.10 -6.16
C LEU A 232 9.91 16.74 -5.48
N LEU A 233 9.23 16.68 -4.32
CA LEU A 233 9.01 15.43 -3.59
C LEU A 233 8.07 14.52 -4.40
N TYR A 234 6.95 15.03 -4.87
CA TYR A 234 5.98 14.28 -5.67
C TYR A 234 6.49 13.96 -7.08
N ALA A 235 7.25 14.87 -7.69
CA ALA A 235 7.95 14.61 -8.94
C ALA A 235 8.91 13.42 -8.81
N SER A 236 9.68 13.37 -7.72
CA SER A 236 10.61 12.28 -7.43
C SER A 236 9.88 10.97 -7.13
N LEU A 237 8.76 11.03 -6.41
CA LEU A 237 7.91 9.88 -6.11
C LEU A 237 7.32 9.28 -7.41
N CYS A 238 6.76 10.12 -8.28
CA CYS A 238 6.25 9.72 -9.59
C CYS A 238 7.34 9.07 -10.46
N ALA A 239 8.56 9.63 -10.45
CA ALA A 239 9.70 9.04 -11.16
C ALA A 239 10.09 7.66 -10.60
N VAL A 240 10.12 7.51 -9.27
CA VAL A 240 10.40 6.22 -8.61
C VAL A 240 9.32 5.20 -8.93
N GLU A 241 8.05 5.56 -8.83
CA GLU A 241 6.92 4.68 -9.17
C GLU A 241 6.95 4.25 -10.64
N ALA A 242 7.27 5.17 -11.55
CA ALA A 242 7.41 4.85 -12.97
C ALA A 242 8.58 3.88 -13.24
N ILE A 243 9.72 4.03 -12.56
CA ILE A 243 10.85 3.09 -12.64
C ILE A 243 10.46 1.71 -12.09
N ILE A 244 9.74 1.67 -10.96
CA ILE A 244 9.23 0.42 -10.36
C ILE A 244 8.27 -0.27 -11.33
N LEU A 245 7.36 0.47 -11.98
CA LEU A 245 6.45 -0.06 -13.00
C LEU A 245 7.19 -0.61 -14.20
N ILE A 246 8.23 0.09 -14.70
CA ILE A 246 9.07 -0.42 -15.79
C ILE A 246 9.73 -1.74 -15.39
N GLY A 247 10.35 -1.80 -14.20
CA GLY A 247 10.98 -3.01 -13.67
C GLY A 247 9.98 -4.16 -13.48
N TRP A 248 8.79 -3.85 -12.97
CA TRP A 248 7.72 -4.82 -12.80
C TRP A 248 7.14 -5.30 -14.12
N GLY A 249 6.98 -4.44 -15.12
CA GLY A 249 6.55 -4.78 -16.47
C GLY A 249 7.53 -5.73 -17.16
N LEU A 250 8.84 -5.52 -16.99
CA LEU A 250 9.89 -6.44 -17.46
C LEU A 250 9.80 -7.82 -16.78
N TYR A 251 9.61 -7.85 -15.46
CA TYR A 251 9.52 -9.09 -14.69
C TYR A 251 8.23 -9.88 -14.99
N SER A 252 7.09 -9.17 -15.06
CA SER A 252 5.77 -9.75 -15.29
C SER A 252 5.49 -10.06 -16.77
N ARG A 253 6.35 -9.63 -17.69
CA ARG A 253 6.14 -9.70 -19.14
C ARG A 253 4.80 -9.10 -19.57
N SER A 254 4.44 -7.95 -19.00
CA SER A 254 3.23 -7.20 -19.36
C SER A 254 3.57 -5.95 -20.16
N LYS A 255 3.03 -5.86 -21.39
CA LYS A 255 3.25 -4.71 -22.29
C LYS A 255 2.67 -3.42 -21.72
N ILE A 256 1.50 -3.50 -21.10
CA ILE A 256 0.77 -2.33 -20.59
C ILE A 256 1.48 -1.69 -19.41
N ILE A 257 1.94 -2.49 -18.45
CA ILE A 257 2.67 -1.97 -17.28
C ILE A 257 3.99 -1.33 -17.71
N PHE A 258 4.72 -2.00 -18.61
CA PHE A 258 5.98 -1.50 -19.13
C PHE A 258 5.82 -0.19 -19.92
N ALA A 259 4.88 -0.17 -20.88
CA ALA A 259 4.60 1.03 -21.68
C ALA A 259 4.03 2.17 -20.84
N GLY A 260 3.12 1.87 -19.91
CA GLY A 260 2.56 2.84 -18.99
C GLY A 260 3.61 3.47 -18.09
N GLY A 261 4.50 2.67 -17.48
CA GLY A 261 5.62 3.20 -16.69
C GLY A 261 6.55 4.09 -17.51
N LEU A 262 6.86 3.70 -18.75
CA LEU A 262 7.71 4.49 -19.64
C LEU A 262 7.06 5.81 -20.07
N VAL A 263 5.78 5.78 -20.44
CA VAL A 263 5.01 6.98 -20.80
C VAL A 263 4.93 7.93 -19.63
N THR A 264 4.61 7.45 -18.42
CA THR A 264 4.50 8.34 -17.26
C THR A 264 5.84 8.92 -16.84
N LEU A 265 6.94 8.15 -16.93
CA LEU A 265 8.30 8.66 -16.71
C LEU A 265 8.62 9.80 -17.67
N VAL A 266 8.33 9.62 -18.97
CA VAL A 266 8.61 10.62 -20.01
C VAL A 266 7.77 11.88 -19.79
N ILE A 267 6.48 11.74 -19.52
CA ILE A 267 5.59 12.88 -19.25
C ILE A 267 6.08 13.67 -18.02
N ASN A 268 6.41 12.96 -16.92
CA ASN A 268 6.91 13.58 -15.69
C ASN A 268 8.22 14.36 -15.94
N LEU A 269 9.16 13.76 -16.67
CA LEU A 269 10.44 14.40 -17.01
C LEU A 269 10.25 15.61 -17.92
N LEU A 270 9.43 15.50 -18.98
CA LEU A 270 9.20 16.59 -19.93
C LEU A 270 8.52 17.78 -19.26
N TRP A 271 7.53 17.52 -18.40
CA TRP A 271 6.82 18.57 -17.68
C TRP A 271 7.75 19.36 -16.76
N HIS A 272 8.49 18.67 -15.88
CA HIS A 272 9.39 19.34 -14.94
C HIS A 272 10.60 19.99 -15.63
N LEU A 273 11.03 19.47 -16.78
CA LEU A 273 12.06 20.13 -17.61
C LEU A 273 11.53 21.45 -18.19
N ALA A 274 10.30 21.45 -18.72
CA ALA A 274 9.67 22.65 -19.28
C ALA A 274 9.45 23.74 -18.22
N THR A 275 9.00 23.36 -17.02
CA THR A 275 8.80 24.34 -15.92
C THR A 275 10.12 24.84 -15.33
N THR A 276 11.15 23.99 -15.23
CA THR A 276 12.48 24.40 -14.77
C THR A 276 13.18 25.31 -15.78
N LEU A 277 12.94 25.13 -17.08
CA LEU A 277 13.46 26.01 -18.13
C LEU A 277 12.80 27.39 -18.15
N SER A 278 11.57 27.52 -17.64
CA SER A 278 10.87 28.81 -17.58
C SER A 278 11.28 29.69 -16.39
N ASP A 279 11.85 29.10 -15.32
CA ASP A 279 12.31 29.84 -14.15
C ASP A 279 13.84 30.09 -14.21
N ILE A 280 14.22 31.35 -14.35
CA ILE A 280 15.59 31.82 -14.65
C ILE A 280 16.62 31.50 -13.54
N ASN A 281 16.22 30.95 -12.38
CA ASN A 281 17.11 30.84 -11.22
C ASN A 281 17.23 29.44 -10.59
N VAL A 282 17.37 28.37 -11.38
CA VAL A 282 17.58 27.03 -10.82
C VAL A 282 18.71 26.24 -11.49
N ALA A 283 19.94 26.76 -11.37
CA ALA A 283 21.16 26.11 -11.86
C ALA A 283 21.44 24.73 -11.21
N PHE A 284 21.05 24.54 -9.94
CA PHE A 284 21.32 23.29 -9.21
C PHE A 284 20.39 22.13 -9.63
N THR A 285 19.11 22.40 -9.96
CA THR A 285 18.20 21.35 -10.45
C THR A 285 18.51 20.98 -11.91
N ALA A 286 18.88 21.96 -12.74
CA ALA A 286 19.31 21.71 -14.12
C ALA A 286 20.56 20.80 -14.19
N ILE A 287 21.52 20.96 -13.27
CA ILE A 287 22.70 20.09 -13.17
C ILE A 287 22.32 18.68 -12.71
N GLY A 288 21.40 18.56 -11.74
CA GLY A 288 20.89 17.27 -11.27
C GLY A 288 20.15 16.49 -12.35
N PHE A 289 19.24 17.14 -13.07
CA PHE A 289 18.55 16.53 -14.21
C PHE A 289 19.50 16.28 -15.38
N GLY A 290 20.46 17.15 -15.64
CA GLY A 290 21.50 16.95 -16.66
C GLY A 290 22.34 15.70 -16.41
N LEU A 291 22.77 15.47 -15.17
CA LEU A 291 23.47 14.24 -14.76
C LEU A 291 22.57 13.01 -14.88
N LEU A 292 21.28 13.14 -14.55
CA LEU A 292 20.29 12.07 -14.69
C LEU A 292 20.08 11.73 -16.18
N PHE A 293 19.98 12.72 -17.07
CA PHE A 293 19.90 12.54 -18.51
C PHE A 293 21.17 11.94 -19.10
N ILE A 294 22.35 12.34 -18.63
CA ILE A 294 23.61 11.69 -19.03
C ILE A 294 23.62 10.23 -18.56
N GLY A 295 23.16 9.95 -17.34
CA GLY A 295 23.01 8.59 -16.83
C GLY A 295 22.06 7.75 -17.68
N ILE A 296 20.87 8.27 -17.98
CA ILE A 296 19.89 7.61 -18.86
C ILE A 296 20.45 7.45 -20.27
N ALA A 297 21.09 8.47 -20.84
CA ALA A 297 21.69 8.41 -22.17
C ALA A 297 22.80 7.37 -22.22
N VAL A 298 23.67 7.29 -21.21
CA VAL A 298 24.74 6.28 -21.12
C VAL A 298 24.16 4.87 -20.95
N VAL A 299 23.09 4.71 -20.17
CA VAL A 299 22.40 3.41 -20.06
C VAL A 299 21.74 3.05 -21.38
N ILE A 300 21.05 3.98 -22.04
CA ILE A 300 20.44 3.79 -23.36
C ILE A 300 21.51 3.51 -24.40
N GLU A 301 22.67 4.15 -24.37
CA GLU A 301 23.75 3.97 -25.34
C GLU A 301 24.49 2.64 -25.12
N ARG A 302 24.74 2.25 -23.86
CA ARG A 302 25.21 0.89 -23.52
C ARG A 302 24.20 -0.18 -23.89
N MET A 303 22.91 0.09 -23.70
CA MET A 303 21.83 -0.80 -24.12
C MET A 303 21.68 -0.80 -25.64
N LYS A 304 21.84 0.31 -26.34
CA LYS A 304 21.77 0.45 -27.81
C LYS A 304 22.89 -0.33 -28.49
N ASN A 305 24.09 -0.31 -27.92
CA ASN A 305 25.20 -1.14 -28.39
C ASN A 305 24.94 -2.65 -28.17
N ARG A 306 24.16 -3.03 -27.16
CA ARG A 306 23.68 -4.43 -26.96
C ARG A 306 22.41 -4.77 -27.77
N LEU A 307 21.51 -3.80 -27.99
CA LEU A 307 20.22 -3.93 -28.67
C LEU A 307 20.36 -3.86 -30.20
N ALA A 308 21.39 -3.20 -30.73
CA ALA A 308 21.65 -3.17 -32.18
C ALA A 308 21.95 -4.58 -32.74
N GLN A 309 22.51 -5.48 -31.92
CA GLN A 309 22.71 -6.90 -32.28
C GLN A 309 21.50 -7.79 -31.98
N SER A 310 20.60 -7.38 -31.07
CA SER A 310 19.52 -8.24 -30.54
C SER A 310 18.11 -7.64 -30.77
N ARG A 311 17.97 -6.65 -31.67
CA ARG A 311 16.69 -5.93 -31.93
C ARG A 311 15.58 -6.87 -32.40
N LYS A 312 15.92 -7.86 -33.24
CA LYS A 312 14.97 -8.87 -33.71
C LYS A 312 14.54 -9.79 -32.57
N GLU A 313 15.49 -10.27 -31.76
CA GLU A 313 15.22 -11.14 -30.60
C GLU A 313 14.40 -10.42 -29.51
N TRP A 314 14.61 -9.12 -29.30
CA TRP A 314 13.83 -8.32 -28.36
C TRP A 314 12.39 -8.07 -28.85
N ILE A 315 12.21 -7.80 -30.15
CA ILE A 315 10.88 -7.65 -30.75
C ILE A 315 10.12 -9.00 -30.71
N ASP A 316 10.79 -10.10 -31.05
CA ASP A 316 10.21 -11.45 -30.99
C ASP A 316 9.89 -11.86 -29.55
N GLN A 317 10.73 -11.48 -28.57
CA GLN A 317 10.43 -11.69 -27.15
C GLN A 317 9.24 -10.85 -26.68
N LEU A 318 9.15 -9.58 -27.09
CA LEU A 318 7.99 -8.73 -26.77
C LEU A 318 6.71 -9.29 -27.37
N ASP A 319 6.72 -9.94 -28.53
CA ASP A 319 5.52 -10.56 -29.11
C ASP A 319 4.99 -11.75 -28.30
N THR A 320 5.84 -12.40 -27.50
CA THR A 320 5.41 -13.45 -26.56
C THR A 320 4.82 -12.91 -25.25
N TRP A 321 4.84 -11.59 -25.05
CA TRP A 321 4.37 -10.96 -23.80
C TRP A 321 2.87 -10.75 -23.82
N ASN A 322 2.28 -10.87 -22.62
CA ASN A 322 0.85 -10.72 -22.46
C ASN A 322 0.48 -9.23 -22.56
N TRP A 323 -0.59 -8.97 -23.31
CA TRP A 323 -1.29 -7.68 -23.33
C TRP A 323 -2.09 -7.53 -22.05
#